data_AF-A0A4Y9RA16-F1
#
_entry.id   AF-A0A4Y9RA16-F1
#
_cell.length_a   1.000
_cell.length_b   1.000
_cell.length_c   1.000
_cell.angle_alpha   90.00
_cell.angle_beta   90.00
_cell.angle_gamma   90.00
#
_symmetry.space_group_name_H-M   'P 1'
#
loop_
_entity.id
_entity.type
_entity.pdbx_description
1 polymer ?
#
loop_
_entity_poly.entity_id
_entity_poly.type
_entity_poly.pdbx_seq_one_letter_code
_entity_poly.pdbx_strand_id
1 'polypeptide(L)'
;MEGIKAIIRGNGVESSVEFSVEEVMARHEGTPWSELSEAERDAALKEYARGLFERQNGTTGDDLRVSLQGGSFSHVDERDI
;
A
#
# COMPACT_ATOMS: atom_id res chain seq x y z
N MET A 1 16.81 5.73 1.05
CA MET A 1 15.46 5.54 0.48
C MET A 1 14.67 4.81 1.52
N GLU A 2 13.63 5.43 2.06
CA GLU A 2 12.75 4.81 3.05
C GLU A 2 11.74 3.94 2.29
N GLY A 3 11.87 2.62 2.41
CA GLY A 3 10.91 1.67 1.82
C GLY A 3 9.61 1.66 2.62
N ILE A 4 8.49 1.50 1.91
CA ILE A 4 7.18 1.23 2.49
C ILE A 4 6.98 -0.27 2.52
N LYS A 5 6.69 -0.81 3.70
CA LYS A 5 6.32 -2.22 3.85
C LYS A 5 4.80 -2.32 3.93
N ALA A 6 4.16 -3.01 3.00
CA ALA A 6 2.75 -3.32 3.08
C ALA A 6 2.56 -4.76 3.58
N ILE A 7 1.72 -4.93 4.60
CA ILE A 7 1.29 -6.22 5.11
C ILE A 7 -0.05 -6.57 4.44
N ILE A 8 -0.10 -7.70 3.76
CA ILE A 8 -1.31 -8.23 3.12
C ILE A 8 -1.79 -9.43 3.93
N ARG A 9 -3.06 -9.38 4.33
CA ARG A 9 -3.74 -10.44 5.08
C ARG A 9 -5.08 -10.77 4.41
N GLY A 10 -5.34 -12.05 4.18
CA GLY A 10 -6.63 -12.53 3.67
C GLY A 10 -6.56 -13.96 3.17
N ASN A 11 -7.70 -14.66 3.11
CA ASN A 11 -7.80 -16.04 2.61
C ASN A 11 -6.80 -17.04 3.24
N GLY A 12 -6.46 -16.86 4.52
CA GLY A 12 -5.50 -17.71 5.23
C GLY A 12 -4.03 -17.45 4.88
N VAL A 13 -3.72 -16.39 4.13
CA VAL A 13 -2.36 -15.97 3.77
C VAL A 13 -2.02 -14.68 4.52
N GLU A 14 -0.86 -14.68 5.17
CA GLU A 14 -0.20 -13.47 5.68
C GLU A 14 1.12 -13.33 4.93
N SER A 15 1.29 -12.21 4.25
CA SER A 15 2.53 -11.91 3.53
C SER A 15 2.82 -10.42 3.59
N SER A 16 4.04 -10.05 3.23
CA SER A 16 4.44 -8.65 3.18
C SER A 16 5.19 -8.35 1.90
N VAL A 17 4.92 -7.20 1.32
CA VAL A 17 5.64 -6.66 0.18
C VAL A 17 6.30 -5.35 0.57
N GLU A 18 7.47 -5.10 -0.01
CA GLU A 18 8.23 -3.87 0.21
C GLU A 18 8.40 -3.16 -1.12
N PHE A 19 8.12 -1.85 -1.13
CA PHE A 19 8.24 -1.01 -2.32
C PHE A 19 8.46 0.45 -1.92
N SER A 20 8.93 1.27 -2.85
CA SER A 20 9.15 2.70 -2.62
C SER A 20 8.03 3.56 -3.21
N VAL A 21 7.77 4.74 -2.62
CA VAL A 21 6.82 5.72 -3.21
C VAL A 21 7.21 6.05 -4.65
N GLU A 22 8.51 6.16 -4.93
CA GLU A 22 9.04 6.41 -6.27
C GLU A 22 8.60 5.36 -7.30
N GLU A 23 8.52 4.09 -6.91
CA GLU A 23 8.04 3.03 -7.80
C GLU A 23 6.54 3.15 -8.07
N VAL A 24 5.77 3.56 -7.06
CA VAL A 24 4.32 3.80 -7.22
C VAL A 24 4.10 5.01 -8.11
N MET A 25 4.84 6.10 -7.89
CA MET A 25 4.80 7.30 -8.74
C MET A 25 5.18 6.98 -10.19
N ALA A 26 6.19 6.14 -10.41
CA ALA A 26 6.62 5.74 -11.75
C ALA A 26 5.58 4.88 -12.49
N ARG A 27 4.71 4.17 -11.75
CA ARG A 27 3.62 3.35 -12.32
C ARG A 27 2.25 4.02 -12.29
N HIS A 28 2.10 5.12 -11.57
CA HIS A 28 0.84 5.84 -11.49
C HIS A 28 0.63 6.62 -12.79
N GLU A 29 -0.29 6.14 -13.61
CA GLU A 29 -0.72 6.83 -14.82
C GLU A 29 -2.01 7.59 -14.53
N GLY A 30 -1.99 8.92 -14.63
CA GLY A 30 -3.16 9.76 -14.32
C GLY A 30 -2.78 11.09 -13.67
N THR A 31 -3.54 11.46 -12.65
CA THR A 31 -3.30 12.67 -11.84
C THR A 31 -1.89 12.60 -11.25
N PRO A 32 -1.06 13.65 -11.39
CA PRO A 32 0.29 13.61 -10.86
C PRO A 32 0.25 13.47 -9.34
N TRP A 33 1.23 12.73 -8.79
CA TRP A 33 1.30 12.41 -7.37
C TRP A 33 1.16 13.63 -6.45
N SER A 34 1.74 14.76 -6.87
CA SER A 34 1.67 16.04 -6.16
C SER A 34 0.26 16.61 -6.02
N GLU A 35 -0.64 16.28 -6.94
CA GLU A 35 -2.05 16.73 -6.94
C GLU A 35 -2.99 15.76 -6.21
N LEU A 36 -2.54 14.54 -5.91
CA LEU A 36 -3.31 13.58 -5.13
C LEU A 36 -3.39 13.99 -3.65
N SER A 37 -4.58 13.86 -3.08
CA SER A 37 -4.79 13.98 -1.64
C SER A 37 -4.08 12.85 -0.89
N GLU A 38 -3.82 13.03 0.41
CA GLU A 38 -3.20 11.98 1.22
C GLU A 38 -3.97 10.65 1.18
N ALA A 39 -5.31 10.70 1.23
CA ALA A 39 -6.17 9.53 1.09
C ALA A 39 -6.05 8.85 -0.30
N GLU A 40 -5.89 9.64 -1.37
CA GLU A 40 -5.72 9.11 -2.72
C GLU A 40 -4.33 8.49 -2.91
N ARG A 41 -3.29 9.10 -2.31
CA ARG A 41 -1.94 8.53 -2.28
C ARG A 41 -1.92 7.22 -1.50
N ASP A 42 -2.56 7.16 -0.34
CA ASP A 42 -2.68 5.94 0.46
C ASP A 42 -3.42 4.83 -0.31
N ALA A 43 -4.52 5.19 -1.00
CA ALA A 43 -5.23 4.25 -1.87
C ALA A 43 -4.31 3.72 -2.99
N ALA A 44 -3.58 4.60 -3.69
CA ALA A 44 -2.66 4.21 -4.74
C ALA A 44 -1.53 3.29 -4.24
N LEU A 45 -0.97 3.56 -3.05
CA LEU A 45 0.03 2.70 -2.41
C LEU A 45 -0.53 1.32 -2.08
N LYS A 46 -1.76 1.25 -1.54
CA LYS A 46 -2.44 -0.01 -1.21
C LYS A 46 -2.78 -0.82 -2.46
N GLU A 47 -3.27 -0.17 -3.52
CA GLU A 47 -3.55 -0.83 -4.80
C GLU A 47 -2.27 -1.38 -5.43
N TYR A 48 -1.18 -0.60 -5.41
CA TYR A 48 0.12 -1.07 -5.88
C TYR A 48 0.62 -2.28 -5.09
N ALA A 49 0.52 -2.23 -3.76
CA ALA A 49 0.90 -3.35 -2.89
C ALA A 49 0.12 -4.62 -3.20
N ARG A 50 -1.21 -4.50 -3.38
CA ARG A 50 -2.09 -5.61 -3.76
C ARG A 50 -1.66 -6.19 -5.11
N GLY A 51 -1.50 -5.35 -6.13
CA GLY A 51 -1.07 -5.81 -7.45
C GLY A 51 0.31 -6.47 -7.45
N LEU A 52 1.24 -6.00 -6.62
CA LEU A 52 2.55 -6.63 -6.45
C LEU A 52 2.43 -8.01 -5.81
N PHE A 53 1.62 -8.12 -4.75
CA PHE A 53 1.37 -9.38 -4.06
C PHE A 53 0.68 -10.40 -4.99
N GLU A 54 -0.35 -9.98 -5.73
CA GLU A 54 -1.08 -10.83 -6.69
C GLU A 54 -0.15 -11.38 -7.78
N ARG A 55 0.78 -10.56 -8.29
CA ARG A 55 1.78 -11.01 -9.27
C ARG A 55 2.79 -11.98 -8.69
N GLN A 56 3.20 -11.80 -7.43
CA GLN A 56 4.19 -12.67 -6.78
C GLN A 56 3.60 -14.02 -6.34
N ASN A 57 2.36 -14.02 -5.87
CA ASN A 57 1.74 -15.20 -5.26
C ASN A 57 0.72 -15.90 -6.16
N GLY A 58 0.29 -15.27 -7.26
CA GLY A 58 -0.73 -15.81 -8.15
C GLY A 58 -2.13 -15.87 -7.53
N THR A 59 -2.32 -15.27 -6.35
CA THR A 59 -3.58 -15.29 -5.60
C THR A 59 -4.33 -13.99 -5.81
N THR A 60 -5.35 -14.02 -6.67
CA THR A 60 -6.34 -12.95 -6.80
C THR A 60 -7.42 -13.15 -5.76
N GLY A 61 -7.51 -12.27 -4.77
CA GLY A 61 -8.49 -12.36 -3.69
C GLY A 61 -9.17 -11.02 -3.48
N ASP A 62 -10.50 -11.01 -3.48
CA ASP A 62 -11.30 -9.80 -3.20
C ASP A 62 -11.27 -9.42 -1.71
N ASP A 63 -10.93 -10.37 -0.83
CA ASP A 63 -10.85 -10.20 0.63
C ASP A 63 -9.45 -9.82 1.14
N LEU A 64 -8.52 -9.42 0.25
CA LEU A 64 -7.17 -9.06 0.66
C LEU A 64 -7.16 -7.68 1.34
N ARG A 65 -6.84 -7.66 2.64
CA ARG A 65 -6.64 -6.42 3.41
C ARG A 65 -5.18 -6.01 3.36
N VAL A 66 -4.93 -4.76 2.97
CA VAL A 66 -3.58 -4.18 2.89
C VAL A 66 -3.41 -3.15 4.00
N SER A 67 -2.34 -3.28 4.78
CA SER A 67 -1.93 -2.31 5.80
C SER A 67 -0.51 -1.82 5.51
N LEU A 68 -0.32 -0.51 5.35
CA LEU A 68 0.98 0.09 5.10
C LEU A 68 1.72 0.31 6.43
N GLN A 69 3.00 -0.02 6.48
CA GLN A 69 3.87 0.05 7.64
C GLN A 69 5.22 0.65 7.19
N GLY A 70 5.47 1.92 7.53
CA GLY A 70 6.73 2.61 7.25
C GLY A 70 6.61 3.81 6.31
N GLY A 71 7.37 4.86 6.64
CA GLY A 71 7.49 6.14 5.93
C GLY A 71 6.45 7.18 6.36
N SER A 72 6.70 7.95 7.42
CA SER A 72 6.02 9.21 7.80
C SER A 72 4.48 9.39 7.64
N PHE A 73 3.69 8.33 7.46
CA PHE A 73 2.21 8.35 7.47
C PHE A 73 1.64 8.03 8.87
N SER A 74 2.45 8.14 9.91
CA SER A 74 2.00 8.02 11.29
C SER A 74 1.41 9.34 11.77
N HIS A 75 0.11 9.61 11.50
CA HIS A 75 -0.77 10.22 12.50
C HIS A 75 -2.27 10.12 12.15
N VAL A 76 -2.93 9.08 12.66
CA VAL A 76 -4.21 9.20 13.36
C VAL A 76 -4.15 8.17 14.48
N ASP A 77 -3.45 8.54 15.56
CA ASP A 77 -4.04 8.96 16.83
C ASP A 77 -4.85 7.83 17.48
N GLU A 78 -4.10 7.05 18.26
CA GLU A 78 -4.61 6.33 19.41
C GLU A 78 -5.09 7.36 20.45
N ARG A 79 -6.41 7.51 20.57
CA ARG A 79 -7.09 8.03 21.78
C ARG A 79 -8.24 7.07 22.07
N ASP A 80 -8.11 6.17 23.03
CA ASP A 80 -8.34 6.44 24.47
C ASP A 80 -9.67 7.18 24.68
N ILE A 81 -10.78 6.42 24.66
CA ILE A 81 -11.88 6.41 25.66
C ILE A 81 -12.66 5.10 25.60
#